data_AF-A0A945GMF0-F1
#
_entry.id   AF-A0A945GMF0-F1
#
_cell.length_a   1.000
_cell.length_b   1.000
_cell.length_c   1.000
_cell.angle_alpha   90.00
_cell.angle_beta   90.00
_cell.angle_gamma   90.00
#
_symmetry.space_group_name_H-M   'P 1'
#
loop_
_entity.id
_entity.type
_entity.pdbx_description
1 polymer ?
#
loop_
_entity_poly.entity_id
_entity_poly.type
_entity_poly.pdbx_seq_one_letter_code
_entity_poly.pdbx_strand_id
1 'polypeptide(L)'
;LQVKKGTTDWRLFLIERTKGDSDYSSDDLTRTFTNGNQLQAGLSMLKQLSPALGLRIAADLKIYGDNGNNEGEATIMGIGPGIRYRFSPGRFIDLNLKYAQGKMDTRTVSGIEASCNLLFGM
;
A
#
# COMPACT_ATOMS: atom_id res chain seq x y z
N LEU A 1 10.98 7.54 33.24
CA LEU A 1 10.22 7.39 31.97
C LEU A 1 9.74 5.95 31.86
N GLN A 2 8.49 5.69 32.25
CA GLN A 2 7.90 4.35 32.17
C GLN A 2 7.45 4.13 30.71
N VAL A 3 8.24 3.40 29.93
CA VAL A 3 7.84 3.00 28.58
C VAL A 3 6.71 1.99 28.71
N LYS A 4 5.45 2.46 28.61
CA LYS A 4 4.30 1.57 28.42
C LYS A 4 4.64 0.65 27.25
N LYS A 5 4.57 -0.68 27.45
CA LYS A 5 4.67 -1.66 26.36
C LYS A 5 3.61 -1.27 25.31
N GLY A 6 4.07 -0.71 24.19
CA GLY A 6 3.20 -0.38 23.07
C GLY A 6 2.56 -1.68 22.57
N THR A 7 1.24 -1.68 22.43
CA THR A 7 0.54 -2.76 21.74
C THR A 7 0.96 -2.74 20.27
N THR A 8 1.24 -3.93 19.76
CA THR A 8 1.58 -4.14 18.36
C THR A 8 0.41 -4.85 17.70
N ASP A 9 -0.27 -4.14 16.81
CA ASP A 9 -1.42 -4.66 16.10
C ASP A 9 -0.96 -5.21 14.75
N TRP A 10 -1.46 -6.39 14.39
CA TRP A 10 -1.23 -7.01 13.09
C TRP A 10 -2.51 -6.99 12.27
N ARG A 11 -2.37 -6.75 10.97
CA ARG A 11 -3.49 -6.76 10.03
C ARG A 11 -3.09 -7.50 8.76
N LEU A 12 -3.80 -8.59 8.49
CA LEU A 12 -3.87 -9.21 7.18
C LEU A 12 -4.99 -8.53 6.38
N PHE A 13 -4.77 -8.31 5.08
CA PHE A 13 -5.80 -7.77 4.20
C PHE A 13 -5.75 -8.42 2.82
N LEU A 14 -6.92 -8.48 2.19
CA LEU A 14 -7.12 -8.82 0.79
C LEU A 14 -7.99 -7.72 0.19
N ILE A 15 -7.58 -7.17 -0.95
CA ILE A 15 -8.27 -6.09 -1.65
C ILE A 15 -8.32 -6.46 -3.12
N GLU A 16 -9.51 -6.42 -3.69
CA GLU A 16 -9.72 -6.46 -5.13
C GLU A 16 -10.05 -5.04 -5.61
N ARG A 17 -9.45 -4.62 -6.72
CA ARG A 17 -9.79 -3.37 -7.40
C ARG A 17 -9.91 -3.64 -8.89
N THR A 18 -11.01 -3.20 -9.49
CA THR A 18 -11.11 -3.07 -10.95
C THR A 18 -10.83 -1.62 -11.29
N LYS A 19 -9.75 -1.34 -12.02
CA LYS A 19 -9.48 -0.01 -12.56
C LYS A 19 -10.06 0.11 -13.96
N GLY A 20 -10.87 1.16 -14.18
CA GLY A 20 -11.33 1.56 -15.51
C GLY A 20 -10.31 2.48 -16.20
N ASP A 21 -10.51 2.70 -17.50
CA ASP A 21 -9.63 3.40 -18.47
C ASP A 21 -9.18 4.85 -18.13
N SER A 22 -9.42 5.37 -16.93
CA SER A 22 -9.37 6.82 -16.66
C SER A 22 -8.34 7.31 -15.63
N ASP A 23 -7.49 6.45 -15.05
CA ASP A 23 -6.55 6.89 -14.01
C ASP A 23 -5.20 7.34 -14.59
N TYR A 24 -5.11 8.56 -15.09
CA TYR A 24 -3.82 9.20 -15.41
C TYR A 24 -2.96 9.32 -14.15
N SER A 25 -1.99 8.42 -13.98
CA SER A 25 -0.94 8.55 -12.98
C SER A 25 0.32 9.19 -13.55
N SER A 26 1.08 9.93 -12.74
CA SER A 26 2.30 10.63 -13.14
C SER A 26 3.57 9.78 -13.08
N ASP A 27 3.52 8.58 -12.47
CA ASP A 27 4.68 7.71 -12.30
C ASP A 27 4.67 6.52 -13.29
N ASP A 28 5.83 6.20 -13.87
CA ASP A 28 6.03 5.05 -14.78
C ASP A 28 5.57 3.72 -14.17
N LEU A 29 5.64 3.60 -12.83
CA LEU A 29 5.19 2.43 -12.07
C LEU A 29 3.67 2.32 -11.92
N THR A 30 2.92 3.27 -12.46
CA THR A 30 1.45 3.34 -12.35
C THR A 30 0.80 3.62 -13.70
N ARG A 31 1.51 4.28 -14.63
CA ARG A 31 1.10 4.46 -16.04
C ARG A 31 1.02 3.16 -16.84
N THR A 32 1.72 2.13 -16.38
CA THR A 32 1.72 0.78 -17.02
C THR A 32 0.72 -0.17 -16.35
N PHE A 33 -0.06 0.31 -15.38
CA PHE A 33 -0.93 -0.50 -14.52
C PHE A 33 -2.31 0.16 -14.35
N THR A 34 -2.72 0.92 -15.35
CA THR A 34 -3.94 1.75 -15.31
C THR A 34 -5.19 0.96 -15.66
N ASN A 35 -5.05 -0.13 -16.42
CA ASN A 35 -6.19 -0.86 -16.94
C ASN A 35 -6.05 -2.31 -16.47
N GLY A 36 -6.76 -2.69 -15.40
CA GLY A 36 -6.58 -4.02 -14.81
C GLY A 36 -7.52 -4.37 -13.68
N ASN A 37 -7.93 -5.64 -13.61
CA ASN A 37 -8.28 -6.25 -12.32
C ASN A 37 -6.99 -6.43 -11.51
N GLN A 38 -6.97 -5.86 -10.31
CA GLN A 38 -5.87 -5.93 -9.37
C GLN A 38 -6.32 -6.70 -8.13
N LEU A 39 -5.61 -7.79 -7.81
CA LEU A 39 -5.68 -8.44 -6.51
C LEU A 39 -4.49 -8.01 -5.67
N GLN A 40 -4.74 -7.58 -4.44
CA GLN A 40 -3.72 -7.18 -3.49
C GLN A 40 -3.90 -7.93 -2.17
N ALA A 41 -2.88 -8.67 -1.76
CA ALA A 41 -2.81 -9.32 -0.45
C ALA A 41 -1.64 -8.73 0.34
N GLY A 42 -1.81 -8.49 1.64
CA GLY A 42 -0.72 -7.94 2.43
C GLY A 42 -0.88 -8.10 3.93
N LEU A 43 0.26 -7.93 4.60
CA LEU A 43 0.38 -7.94 6.05
C LEU A 43 0.95 -6.59 6.49
N SER A 44 0.38 -6.03 7.55
CA SER A 44 0.92 -4.84 8.18
C SER A 44 0.98 -4.98 9.69
N MET A 45 2.02 -4.40 10.26
CA MET A 45 2.22 -4.26 11.69
C MET A 45 2.13 -2.78 12.05
N LEU A 46 1.36 -2.43 13.07
CA LEU A 46 1.31 -1.09 13.64
C LEU A 46 1.78 -1.15 15.10
N LYS A 47 2.83 -0.39 15.41
CA LYS A 47 3.30 -0.19 16.78
C LYS A 47 2.94 1.23 17.22
N GLN A 48 2.12 1.35 18.26
CA GLN A 48 1.79 2.65 18.81
C GLN A 48 2.98 3.20 19.61
N LEU A 49 3.46 4.40 19.25
CA LEU A 49 4.56 5.08 19.93
C LEU A 49 4.05 6.07 20.99
N SER A 50 2.92 6.72 20.72
CA SER A 50 2.22 7.64 21.62
C SER A 50 0.72 7.61 21.32
N PRO A 51 -0.16 8.25 22.10
CA PRO A 51 -1.58 8.32 21.73
C PRO A 51 -1.84 8.94 20.35
N ALA A 52 -0.94 9.81 19.85
CA ALA A 52 -1.10 10.48 18.57
C ALA A 52 -0.32 9.82 17.42
N LEU A 53 0.74 9.06 17.70
CA LEU A 53 1.68 8.60 16.67
C LEU A 53 1.90 7.08 16.74
N GLY A 54 1.81 6.42 15.58
CA GLY A 54 2.15 5.01 15.40
C GLY A 54 3.08 4.81 14.21
N LEU A 55 3.97 3.83 14.34
CA LEU A 55 4.85 3.38 13.26
C LEU A 55 4.26 2.13 12.62
N ARG A 56 4.23 2.09 11.29
CA ARG A 56 3.80 0.94 10.50
C ARG A 56 4.97 0.35 9.73
N ILE A 57 4.95 -0.96 9.57
CA ILE A 57 5.66 -1.66 8.49
C ILE A 57 4.61 -2.49 7.76
N ALA A 58 4.59 -2.40 6.42
CA ALA A 58 3.67 -3.17 5.59
C ALA A 58 4.44 -3.87 4.48
N ALA A 59 3.99 -5.08 4.16
CA ALA A 59 4.39 -5.80 2.97
C ALA A 59 3.13 -6.26 2.23
N ASP A 60 3.14 -6.18 0.91
CA ASP A 60 2.03 -6.59 0.08
C ASP A 60 2.50 -7.18 -1.26
N LEU A 61 1.68 -8.07 -1.79
CA LEU A 61 1.77 -8.64 -3.12
C LEU A 61 0.57 -8.11 -3.92
N LYS A 62 0.83 -7.59 -5.11
CA LYS A 62 -0.16 -7.15 -6.08
C LYS A 62 -0.02 -7.99 -7.33
N ILE A 63 -1.14 -8.53 -7.79
CA ILE A 63 -1.27 -9.25 -9.06
C ILE A 63 -2.20 -8.43 -9.93
N TYR A 64 -1.75 -8.10 -11.14
CA TYR A 64 -2.51 -7.40 -12.16
C TYR A 64 -2.83 -8.39 -13.27
N GLY A 65 -4.11 -8.53 -13.59
CA GLY A 65 -4.57 -9.34 -14.72
C GLY A 65 -4.36 -8.65 -16.06
N ASP A 66 -4.27 -9.45 -17.12
CA ASP A 66 -4.21 -8.97 -18.51
C ASP A 66 -5.52 -8.28 -18.90
N ASN A 67 -5.39 -7.10 -19.50
CA ASN A 67 -6.51 -6.25 -19.88
C ASN A 67 -6.55 -5.93 -21.39
N GLY A 68 -5.85 -6.70 -22.22
CA GLY A 68 -6.02 -6.67 -23.69
C GLY A 68 -5.48 -5.43 -24.41
N ASN A 69 -5.09 -4.38 -23.68
CA ASN A 69 -4.55 -3.11 -24.21
C ASN A 69 -3.00 -3.05 -24.15
N ASN A 70 -2.30 -4.19 -24.32
CA ASN A 70 -0.84 -4.34 -24.23
C ASN A 70 -0.22 -4.16 -22.83
N GLU A 71 -1.02 -4.14 -21.77
CA GLU A 71 -0.55 -4.27 -20.39
C GLU A 71 -0.60 -5.74 -20.00
N GLY A 72 0.54 -6.44 -20.12
CA GLY A 72 0.66 -7.83 -19.72
C GLY A 72 0.53 -8.04 -18.22
N GLU A 73 0.33 -9.29 -17.80
CA GLU A 73 0.22 -9.67 -16.40
C GLU A 73 1.43 -9.18 -15.59
N ALA A 74 1.17 -8.63 -14.41
CA ALA A 74 2.23 -8.15 -13.54
C ALA A 74 2.07 -8.66 -12.12
N THR A 75 3.20 -9.03 -11.51
CA THR A 75 3.28 -9.39 -10.10
C THR A 75 4.29 -8.47 -9.43
N ILE A 76 3.81 -7.68 -8.47
CA ILE A 76 4.60 -6.67 -7.75
C ILE A 76 4.55 -6.97 -6.25
N MET A 77 5.72 -7.06 -5.63
CA MET A 77 5.88 -7.11 -4.18
C MET A 77 6.32 -5.73 -3.68
N GLY A 78 5.64 -5.24 -2.65
CA GLY A 78 5.97 -4.00 -1.95
C GLY A 78 6.33 -4.26 -0.50
N ILE A 79 7.33 -3.56 0.02
CA ILE A 79 7.61 -3.49 1.45
C ILE A 79 8.03 -2.08 1.83
N GLY A 80 7.58 -1.61 2.99
CA GLY A 80 8.13 -0.39 3.54
C GLY A 80 7.45 0.15 4.78
N PRO A 81 8.01 1.24 5.31
CA PRO A 81 7.50 1.88 6.51
C PRO A 81 6.28 2.77 6.23
N GLY A 82 5.56 3.07 7.30
CA GLY A 82 4.52 4.07 7.32
C GLY A 82 4.38 4.72 8.68
N ILE A 83 3.67 5.84 8.70
CA ILE A 83 3.35 6.59 9.92
C ILE A 83 1.85 6.77 9.98
N ARG A 84 1.27 6.48 11.15
CA ARG A 84 -0.12 6.82 11.49
C ARG A 84 -0.12 7.99 12.45
N TYR A 85 -0.77 9.08 12.08
CA TYR A 85 -0.97 10.24 12.93
C TYR A 85 -2.45 10.45 13.24
N ARG A 86 -2.80 10.50 14.53
CA ARG A 86 -4.14 10.84 15.01
C ARG A 86 -4.22 12.33 15.29
N PHE A 87 -4.91 13.06 14.41
CA PHE A 87 -5.11 14.50 14.55
C PHE A 87 -6.39 14.86 15.32
N SER A 88 -7.32 13.91 15.47
CA SER A 88 -8.55 14.07 16.26
C SER A 88 -9.01 12.69 16.78
N PRO A 89 -9.80 12.60 17.87
CA PRO A 89 -10.39 11.33 18.26
C PRO A 89 -11.11 10.66 17.08
N GLY A 90 -10.77 9.40 16.81
CA GLY A 90 -11.29 8.64 15.67
C GLY A 90 -10.77 9.05 14.29
N ARG A 91 -9.96 10.12 14.13
CA ARG A 91 -9.48 10.55 12.79
C ARG A 91 -7.97 10.43 12.65
N PHE A 92 -7.54 9.75 11.60
CA PHE A 92 -6.13 9.43 11.37
C PHE A 92 -5.69 9.73 9.95
N ILE A 93 -4.43 10.15 9.81
CA ILE A 93 -3.70 10.20 8.55
C ILE A 93 -2.70 9.05 8.56
N ASP A 94 -2.75 8.22 7.53
CA ASP A 94 -1.83 7.11 7.29
C ASP A 94 -0.97 7.40 6.07
N LEU A 95 0.31 7.65 6.31
CA LEU A 95 1.32 7.79 5.27
C LEU A 95 2.10 6.48 5.15
N ASN A 96 2.29 5.96 3.94
CA ASN A 96 3.16 4.81 3.71
C ASN A 96 4.08 5.09 2.53
N LEU A 97 5.32 4.65 2.67
CA LEU A 97 6.34 4.68 1.64
C LEU A 97 6.85 3.26 1.46
N LYS A 98 6.67 2.68 0.29
CA LYS A 98 7.07 1.29 0.01
C LYS A 98 8.05 1.27 -1.14
N TYR A 99 9.09 0.47 -1.00
CA TYR A 99 9.82 0.01 -2.17
C TYR A 99 9.02 -1.14 -2.78
N ALA A 100 8.76 -1.04 -4.09
CA ALA A 100 8.03 -2.03 -4.86
C ALA A 100 8.94 -2.60 -5.94
N GLN A 101 8.91 -3.91 -6.13
CA GLN A 101 9.63 -4.62 -7.17
C GLN A 101 8.77 -5.77 -7.69
N GLY A 102 8.83 -6.01 -8.99
CA GLY A 102 8.02 -7.04 -9.63
C GLY A 102 8.52 -7.43 -11.00
N LYS A 103 7.75 -8.32 -11.63
CA LYS A 103 7.91 -8.67 -13.04
C LYS A 103 6.65 -8.31 -13.82
N MET A 104 6.87 -7.87 -15.05
CA MET A 104 5.84 -7.66 -16.06
C MET A 104 6.34 -8.31 -17.35
N ASP A 105 5.62 -9.30 -17.84
CA ASP A 105 6.07 -10.17 -18.93
C ASP A 105 7.49 -10.71 -18.66
N THR A 106 8.49 -10.17 -19.37
CA THR A 106 9.92 -10.51 -19.25
C THR A 106 10.76 -9.43 -18.57
N ARG A 107 10.17 -8.28 -18.23
CA ARG A 107 10.86 -7.11 -17.66
C ARG A 107 10.74 -7.08 -16.14
N THR A 108 11.82 -6.66 -15.48
CA THR A 108 11.78 -6.35 -14.04
C THR A 108 11.39 -4.88 -13.88
N VAL A 109 10.43 -4.62 -13.00
CA VAL A 109 9.99 -3.26 -12.65
C VAL A 109 10.29 -3.02 -11.18
N SER A 110 10.72 -1.80 -10.84
CA SER A 110 10.91 -1.42 -9.44
C SER A 110 10.77 0.08 -9.25
N GLY A 111 10.30 0.50 -8.09
CA GLY A 111 10.17 1.91 -7.74
C GLY A 111 9.69 2.13 -6.33
N ILE A 112 9.33 3.38 -6.04
CA ILE A 112 8.81 3.79 -4.74
C ILE A 112 7.31 4.07 -4.88
N GLU A 113 6.50 3.46 -4.03
CA GLU A 113 5.08 3.75 -3.89
C GLU A 113 4.84 4.61 -2.65
N ALA A 114 4.29 5.80 -2.83
CA ALA A 114 3.79 6.63 -1.73
C ALA A 114 2.26 6.53 -1.67
N SER A 115 1.71 6.45 -0.46
CA SER A 115 0.26 6.53 -0.26
C SER A 115 -0.08 7.35 0.98
N CYS A 116 -1.18 8.10 0.88
CA CYS A 116 -1.78 8.85 1.96
C CYS A 116 -3.25 8.43 2.08
N ASN A 117 -3.64 7.91 3.23
CA ASN A 117 -5.02 7.50 3.49
C ASN A 117 -5.56 8.30 4.67
N LEU A 118 -6.74 8.88 4.49
CA LEU A 118 -7.51 9.46 5.58
C LEU A 118 -8.45 8.38 6.14
N LEU A 119 -8.34 8.11 7.44
CA LEU A 119 -9.14 7.08 8.10
C LEU A 119 -10.06 7.69 9.15
N PHE A 120 -11.28 7.18 9.17
CA PHE A 120 -12.32 7.51 10.15
C PHE A 120 -12.66 6.24 10.93
N GLY A 121 -12.32 6.22 12.21
CA GLY A 121 -12.82 5.27 13.18
C GLY A 121 -14.16 5.75 13.73
N MET A 122 -15.10 4.82 13.87
CA MET A 122 -16.33 5.01 14.64
C MET A 122 -16.03 4.97 16.14
#